data_AF-A0A1Q8V736-F1
#
_entry.id   AF-A0A1Q8V736-F1
#
_cell.length_a   1.000
_cell.length_b   1.000
_cell.length_c   1.000
_cell.angle_alpha   90.00
_cell.angle_beta   90.00
_cell.angle_gamma   90.00
#
_symmetry.space_group_name_H-M   'P 1'
#
loop_
_entity.id
_entity.type
_entity.pdbx_description
1 polymer ?
#
loop_
_entity_poly.entity_id
_entity_poly.type
_entity_poly.pdbx_seq_one_letter_code
_entity_poly.pdbx_strand_id
1 'polypeptide(L)'
;MNASYALIADIIRSRELPDRRRAQHVIRETLERAAEGLALTQYPYATVGDELQAVSATLADALALTLRTHLLLPEGLGLRFGIGVGAISEVEGAVGSDADGAPGRPIQDGSAWWAAREAIEKAHHLQDAGRSFIRTWLRIHPDAVGGSGGEWGECEGVVNSVLILRDQTVFRFQPRQRRIMAGLLMGVTQVEIARQEKVSQQAVSEFARSAGSSLLEVQKLLDGLSGEGEGE
;
A
#
# COMPACT_ATOMS: atom_id res chain seq x y z
N MET A 1 15.69 17.46 -5.38
CA MET A 1 14.31 17.20 -4.94
C MET A 1 14.31 15.84 -4.28
N ASN A 2 13.69 15.69 -3.11
CA ASN A 2 13.50 14.37 -2.53
C ASN A 2 12.50 13.59 -3.40
N ALA A 3 12.78 12.31 -3.63
CA ALA A 3 11.89 11.45 -4.42
C ALA A 3 10.52 11.36 -3.74
N SER A 4 9.46 11.44 -4.54
CA SER A 4 8.07 11.20 -4.14
C SER A 4 7.67 9.76 -4.44
N TYR A 5 6.75 9.25 -3.63
CA TYR A 5 6.25 7.88 -3.75
C TYR A 5 4.77 7.91 -4.14
N ALA A 6 4.52 7.78 -5.45
CA ALA A 6 3.17 7.70 -5.98
C ALA A 6 2.64 6.28 -5.84
N LEU A 7 1.38 6.14 -5.40
CA LEU A 7 0.68 4.87 -5.33
C LEU A 7 -0.54 4.92 -6.24
N ILE A 8 -0.67 3.91 -7.09
CA ILE A 8 -1.90 3.63 -7.85
C ILE A 8 -2.42 2.28 -7.37
N ALA A 9 -3.74 2.17 -7.19
CA ALA A 9 -4.39 0.91 -6.90
C ALA A 9 -5.61 0.67 -7.79
N ASP A 10 -5.88 -0.59 -8.10
CA ASP A 10 -7.10 -1.02 -8.80
C ASP A 10 -7.80 -2.16 -8.07
N ILE A 11 -9.09 -2.34 -8.36
CA ILE A 11 -9.90 -3.42 -7.81
C ILE A 11 -9.76 -4.66 -8.67
N ILE A 12 -9.32 -5.74 -8.05
CA ILE A 12 -9.13 -7.01 -8.75
C ILE A 12 -10.50 -7.64 -9.02
N ARG A 13 -10.75 -7.97 -10.30
CA ARG A 13 -12.03 -8.50 -10.79
C ARG A 13 -13.22 -7.59 -10.43
N SER A 14 -13.00 -6.28 -10.48
CA SER A 14 -14.00 -5.23 -10.22
C SER A 14 -15.36 -5.43 -10.91
N ARG A 15 -15.37 -6.01 -12.12
CA ARG A 15 -16.57 -6.30 -12.90
C ARG A 15 -17.39 -7.49 -12.39
N GLU A 16 -16.79 -8.37 -11.58
CA GLU A 16 -17.45 -9.55 -10.98
C GLU A 16 -18.05 -9.24 -9.61
N LEU A 17 -17.88 -8.02 -9.09
CA LEU A 17 -18.38 -7.64 -7.77
C LEU A 17 -19.91 -7.56 -7.76
N PRO A 18 -20.60 -8.26 -6.82
CA PRO A 18 -22.06 -8.23 -6.72
C PRO A 18 -22.62 -6.84 -6.45
N ASP A 19 -21.91 -6.03 -5.65
CA ASP A 19 -22.26 -4.65 -5.32
C ASP A 19 -21.01 -3.77 -5.35
N ARG A 20 -20.77 -3.17 -6.51
CA ARG A 20 -19.61 -2.31 -6.74
C ARG A 20 -19.61 -1.05 -5.86
N ARG A 21 -20.78 -0.47 -5.57
CA ARG A 21 -20.87 0.74 -4.73
C ARG A 21 -20.48 0.43 -3.29
N ARG A 22 -21.01 -0.67 -2.75
CA ARG A 22 -20.65 -1.12 -1.40
C ARG A 22 -19.17 -1.49 -1.32
N ALA A 23 -18.63 -2.17 -2.33
CA ALA A 23 -17.20 -2.50 -2.37
C ALA A 23 -16.32 -1.25 -2.33
N GLN A 24 -16.66 -0.22 -3.13
CA GLN A 24 -15.94 1.06 -3.13
C GLN A 24 -15.99 1.77 -1.78
N HIS A 25 -17.15 1.76 -1.10
CA HIS A 25 -17.28 2.33 0.25
C HIS A 25 -16.34 1.65 1.24
N VAL A 26 -16.37 0.32 1.27
CA VAL A 26 -15.55 -0.49 2.18
C VAL A 26 -14.06 -0.31 1.88
N ILE A 27 -13.68 -0.24 0.61
CA ILE A 27 -12.29 0.02 0.20
C ILE A 27 -11.83 1.39 0.68
N ARG A 28 -12.65 2.44 0.53
CA ARG A 28 -12.33 3.78 1.02
C ARG A 28 -12.12 3.80 2.53
N GLU A 29 -13.06 3.26 3.31
CA GLU A 29 -12.92 3.16 4.77
C GLU A 29 -11.67 2.37 5.18
N THR A 30 -11.35 1.31 4.43
CA THR A 30 -10.16 0.50 4.67
C THR A 30 -8.88 1.30 4.44
N LEU A 31 -8.82 2.07 3.36
CA LEU A 31 -7.68 2.91 3.02
C LEU A 31 -7.50 4.07 4.02
N GLU A 32 -8.59 4.73 4.42
CA GLU A 32 -8.58 5.76 5.46
C GLU A 32 -7.99 5.21 6.75
N ARG A 33 -8.47 4.04 7.19
CA ARG A 33 -7.94 3.36 8.37
C ARG A 33 -6.48 2.93 8.21
N ALA A 34 -6.10 2.41 7.04
CA ALA A 34 -4.72 2.00 6.77
C ALA A 34 -3.73 3.18 6.81
N ALA A 35 -4.19 4.37 6.42
CA ALA A 35 -3.44 5.62 6.39
C ALA A 35 -3.22 6.26 7.77
N GLU A 36 -3.90 5.81 8.83
CA GLU A 36 -3.77 6.38 10.17
C GLU A 36 -2.30 6.36 10.64
N GLY A 37 -1.79 7.55 10.98
CA GLY A 37 -0.43 7.74 11.50
C GLY A 37 0.69 7.65 10.46
N LEU A 38 0.38 7.59 9.15
CA LEU A 38 1.38 7.60 8.08
C LEU A 38 1.62 9.03 7.54
N ALA A 39 2.85 9.36 7.14
CA ALA A 39 3.18 10.67 6.55
C ALA A 39 2.84 10.71 5.05
N LEU A 40 1.54 10.71 4.74
CA LEU A 40 1.04 10.86 3.38
C LEU A 40 0.93 12.34 3.00
N THR A 41 1.58 12.72 1.91
CA THR A 41 1.40 14.06 1.31
C THR A 41 0.08 14.16 0.55
N GLN A 42 -0.47 13.03 0.11
CA GLN A 42 -1.80 12.92 -0.46
C GLN A 42 -2.47 11.63 0.01
N TYR A 43 -3.54 11.77 0.79
CA TYR A 43 -4.33 10.64 1.27
C TYR A 43 -5.04 9.91 0.12
N PRO A 44 -5.31 8.59 0.26
CA PRO A 44 -5.95 7.82 -0.78
C PRO A 44 -7.31 8.39 -1.19
N TYR A 45 -7.52 8.58 -2.49
CA TYR A 45 -8.83 8.94 -3.04
C TYR A 45 -9.09 8.20 -4.34
N ALA A 46 -10.38 8.07 -4.69
CA ALA A 46 -10.80 7.48 -5.95
C ALA A 46 -10.74 8.53 -7.06
N THR A 47 -10.13 8.17 -8.19
CA THR A 47 -10.12 9.03 -9.38
C THR A 47 -11.31 8.67 -10.28
N VAL A 48 -11.07 7.90 -11.33
CA VAL A 48 -12.11 7.46 -12.28
C VAL A 48 -12.27 5.95 -12.18
N GLY A 49 -13.52 5.49 -12.03
CA GLY A 49 -13.84 4.08 -12.02
C GLY A 49 -13.48 3.41 -10.69
N ASP A 50 -12.50 2.51 -10.72
CA ASP A 50 -12.01 1.72 -9.59
C ASP A 50 -10.53 1.97 -9.30
N GLU A 51 -9.95 2.98 -9.94
CA GLU A 51 -8.61 3.44 -9.66
C GLU A 51 -8.57 4.35 -8.42
N LEU A 52 -7.60 4.09 -7.56
CA LEU A 52 -7.33 4.84 -6.34
C LEU A 52 -5.89 5.35 -6.38
N GLN A 53 -5.68 6.56 -5.89
CA GLN A 53 -4.37 7.20 -5.92
C GLN A 53 -4.00 7.79 -4.56
N ALA A 54 -2.73 7.72 -4.20
CA ALA A 54 -2.15 8.31 -2.99
C ALA A 54 -0.70 8.74 -3.24
N VAL A 55 -0.17 9.63 -2.40
CA VAL A 55 1.25 10.01 -2.42
C VAL A 55 1.79 9.98 -1.00
N SER A 56 2.95 9.36 -0.85
CA SER A 56 3.69 9.28 0.40
C SER A 56 4.97 10.11 0.33
N ALA A 57 5.37 10.68 1.47
CA ALA A 57 6.66 11.33 1.63
C ALA A 57 7.82 10.32 1.70
N THR A 58 7.55 9.10 2.18
CA THR A 58 8.57 8.06 2.41
C THR A 58 8.18 6.74 1.75
N LEU A 59 9.21 5.93 1.41
CA LEU A 59 8.99 4.57 0.94
C LEU A 59 8.35 3.70 2.02
N ALA A 60 8.81 3.84 3.27
CA ALA A 60 8.33 3.06 4.40
C ALA A 60 6.82 3.23 4.60
N ASP A 61 6.31 4.45 4.54
CA ASP A 61 4.87 4.73 4.67
C ASP A 61 4.07 4.23 3.46
N ALA A 62 4.63 4.31 2.25
CA ALA A 62 3.99 3.71 1.07
C ALA A 62 3.87 2.18 1.21
N LEU A 63 4.92 1.53 1.70
CA LEU A 63 4.93 0.09 1.97
C LEU A 63 3.97 -0.28 3.11
N ALA A 64 3.93 0.51 4.18
CA ALA A 64 3.02 0.32 5.31
C ALA A 64 1.56 0.46 4.88
N LEU A 65 1.23 1.48 4.08
CA LEU A 65 -0.12 1.69 3.55
C LEU A 65 -0.62 0.47 2.76
N THR A 66 0.20 -0.05 1.84
CA THR A 66 -0.18 -1.23 1.04
C THR A 66 -0.32 -2.49 1.89
N LEU A 67 0.58 -2.73 2.85
CA LEU A 67 0.51 -3.87 3.77
C LEU A 67 -0.75 -3.81 4.65
N ARG A 68 -0.98 -2.67 5.32
CA ARG A 68 -2.15 -2.46 6.19
C ARG A 68 -3.45 -2.64 5.42
N THR A 69 -3.51 -2.12 4.19
CA THR A 69 -4.68 -2.28 3.33
C THR A 69 -4.96 -3.76 3.02
N HIS A 70 -3.95 -4.54 2.61
CA HIS A 70 -4.14 -5.99 2.34
C HIS A 70 -4.58 -6.77 3.58
N LEU A 71 -4.14 -6.38 4.78
CA LEU A 71 -4.55 -7.01 6.03
C LEU A 71 -5.98 -6.63 6.45
N LEU A 72 -6.39 -5.38 6.21
CA LEU A 72 -7.70 -4.85 6.62
C LEU A 72 -8.83 -5.18 5.64
N LEU A 73 -8.54 -5.38 4.35
CA LEU A 73 -9.56 -5.69 3.34
C LEU A 73 -10.35 -6.96 3.70
N PRO A 74 -11.69 -6.96 3.60
CA PRO A 74 -12.48 -8.15 3.87
C PRO A 74 -12.26 -9.23 2.81
N GLU A 75 -12.64 -10.47 3.11
CA GLU A 75 -12.64 -11.54 2.12
C GLU A 75 -13.53 -11.20 0.92
N GLY A 76 -13.11 -11.64 -0.26
CA GLY A 76 -13.82 -11.37 -1.52
C GLY A 76 -13.48 -10.02 -2.15
N LEU A 77 -12.88 -9.08 -1.41
CA LEU A 77 -12.31 -7.86 -1.97
C LEU A 77 -10.79 -7.99 -2.09
N GLY A 78 -10.25 -7.50 -3.19
CA GLY A 78 -8.81 -7.48 -3.42
C GLY A 78 -8.43 -6.22 -4.17
N LEU A 79 -7.34 -5.60 -3.73
CA LEU A 79 -6.69 -4.53 -4.45
C LEU A 79 -5.36 -5.03 -5.00
N ARG A 80 -4.89 -4.36 -6.05
CA ARG A 80 -3.49 -4.42 -6.47
C ARG A 80 -2.92 -3.02 -6.46
N PHE A 81 -1.64 -2.92 -6.19
CA PHE A 81 -0.92 -1.66 -6.04
C PHE A 81 0.30 -1.60 -6.96
N GLY A 82 0.49 -0.45 -7.59
CA GLY A 82 1.76 -0.03 -8.15
C GLY A 82 2.34 1.11 -7.32
N ILE A 83 3.60 1.00 -6.92
CA ILE A 83 4.36 2.05 -6.24
C ILE A 83 5.40 2.58 -7.23
N GLY A 84 5.37 3.89 -7.50
CA GLY A 84 6.33 4.58 -8.34
C GLY A 84 7.19 5.52 -7.53
N VAL A 85 8.50 5.45 -7.73
CA VAL A 85 9.48 6.35 -7.11
C VAL A 85 9.99 7.31 -8.19
N GLY A 86 9.86 8.62 -7.96
CA GLY A 86 10.25 9.63 -8.93
C GLY A 86 9.90 11.05 -8.49
N ALA A 87 9.83 11.99 -9.42
CA ALA A 87 9.37 13.35 -9.18
C ALA A 87 7.85 13.45 -9.37
N ILE A 88 7.22 14.37 -8.63
CA ILE A 88 5.84 14.82 -8.85
C ILE A 88 5.88 16.34 -9.02
N SER A 89 5.12 16.83 -9.99
CA SER A 89 4.89 18.23 -10.29
C SER A 89 3.40 18.51 -10.42
N GLU A 90 2.96 19.68 -9.98
CA GLU A 90 1.59 20.13 -10.18
C GLU A 90 1.47 20.86 -11.52
N VAL A 91 0.39 20.59 -12.25
CA VAL A 91 0.06 21.32 -13.47
C VAL A 91 -0.63 22.62 -13.07
N GLU A 92 0.06 23.75 -13.25
CA GLU A 92 -0.47 25.07 -12.89
C GLU A 92 -1.86 25.33 -13.49
N GLY A 93 -2.80 25.77 -12.63
CA GLY A 93 -4.15 26.16 -13.04
C GLY A 93 -5.10 25.01 -13.39
N ALA A 94 -4.65 23.76 -13.35
CA ALA A 94 -5.48 22.60 -13.62
C ALA A 94 -6.03 22.02 -12.31
N VAL A 95 -7.31 22.27 -12.05
CA VAL A 95 -8.04 21.70 -10.91
C VAL A 95 -8.96 20.62 -11.45
N GLY A 96 -8.86 19.40 -10.91
CA GLY A 96 -9.79 18.32 -11.24
C GLY A 96 -11.24 18.68 -10.91
N SER A 97 -12.20 17.99 -11.50
CA SER A 97 -13.61 18.11 -11.08
C SER A 97 -13.92 16.96 -10.13
N ASP A 98 -13.98 17.22 -8.83
CA ASP A 98 -14.53 16.23 -7.89
C ASP A 98 -16.06 16.19 -8.04
N ALA A 99 -16.62 14.98 -8.13
CA ALA A 99 -18.05 14.76 -8.37
C ALA A 99 -18.98 15.33 -7.27
N ASP A 100 -18.42 15.66 -6.10
CA ASP A 100 -19.16 16.13 -4.91
C ASP A 100 -19.05 17.65 -4.67
N GLY A 101 -18.54 18.45 -5.62
CA GLY A 101 -18.51 19.91 -5.50
C GLY A 101 -17.51 20.46 -4.47
N ALA A 102 -16.59 19.63 -3.99
CA ALA A 102 -15.39 20.07 -3.29
C ALA A 102 -14.43 20.79 -4.26
N PRO A 103 -13.60 21.75 -3.78
CA PRO A 103 -12.51 22.28 -4.60
C PRO A 103 -11.67 21.09 -5.07
N GLY A 104 -11.60 20.90 -6.38
CA GLY A 104 -10.91 19.74 -6.92
C GLY A 104 -9.42 19.76 -6.59
N ARG A 105 -8.80 18.59 -6.73
CA ARG A 105 -7.36 18.46 -6.49
C ARG A 105 -6.57 18.98 -7.67
N PRO A 106 -5.39 19.59 -7.44
CA PRO A 106 -4.49 19.96 -8.54
C PRO A 106 -4.15 18.72 -9.36
N ILE A 107 -4.18 18.83 -10.68
CA ILE A 107 -3.73 17.77 -11.56
C ILE A 107 -2.23 17.63 -11.38
N GLN A 108 -1.78 16.43 -11.04
CA GLN A 108 -0.36 16.11 -10.89
C GLN A 108 0.14 15.33 -12.10
N ASP A 109 1.38 15.58 -12.46
CA ASP A 109 2.14 14.80 -13.44
C ASP A 109 3.56 14.58 -12.93
N GLY A 110 4.27 13.60 -13.48
CA GLY A 110 5.66 13.34 -13.15
C GLY A 110 6.02 11.86 -13.16
N SER A 111 7.33 11.62 -13.11
CA SER A 111 7.91 10.30 -13.25
C SER A 111 7.49 9.30 -12.17
N ALA A 112 7.14 9.77 -10.96
CA ALA A 112 6.58 8.89 -9.94
C ALA A 112 5.24 8.28 -10.39
N TRP A 113 4.36 9.06 -11.01
CA TRP A 113 3.07 8.58 -11.52
C TRP A 113 3.24 7.61 -12.69
N TRP A 114 4.17 7.89 -13.60
CA TRP A 114 4.47 7.01 -14.72
C TRP A 114 5.02 5.66 -14.23
N ALA A 115 5.97 5.69 -13.30
CA ALA A 115 6.51 4.47 -12.68
C ALA A 115 5.44 3.69 -11.89
N ALA A 116 4.55 4.37 -11.16
CA ALA A 116 3.45 3.72 -10.44
C ALA A 116 2.50 3.00 -11.40
N ARG A 117 2.23 3.61 -12.58
CA ARG A 117 1.46 2.97 -13.65
C ARG A 117 2.18 1.74 -14.19
N GLU A 118 3.45 1.85 -14.56
CA GLU A 118 4.23 0.71 -15.04
C GLU A 118 4.30 -0.43 -14.02
N ALA A 119 4.36 -0.09 -12.72
CA ALA A 119 4.34 -1.04 -11.62
C ALA A 119 3.00 -1.80 -11.55
N ILE A 120 1.87 -1.09 -11.57
CA ILE A 120 0.56 -1.75 -11.47
C ILE A 120 0.26 -2.61 -12.71
N GLU A 121 0.64 -2.17 -13.91
CA GLU A 121 0.52 -2.96 -15.13
C GLU A 121 1.44 -4.20 -15.11
N LYS A 122 2.64 -4.08 -14.53
CA LYS A 122 3.52 -5.24 -14.32
C LYS A 122 2.87 -6.25 -13.38
N ALA A 123 2.29 -5.80 -12.27
CA ALA A 123 1.54 -6.66 -11.35
C ALA A 123 0.35 -7.32 -12.07
N HIS A 124 -0.40 -6.57 -12.88
CA HIS A 124 -1.50 -7.07 -13.70
C HIS A 124 -1.06 -8.23 -14.60
N HIS A 125 -0.04 -8.00 -15.43
CA HIS A 125 0.46 -9.01 -16.37
C HIS A 125 0.97 -10.27 -15.66
N LEU A 126 1.60 -10.12 -14.50
CA LEU A 126 2.08 -11.27 -13.73
C LEU A 126 0.92 -12.09 -13.14
N GLN A 127 -0.16 -11.44 -12.70
CA GLN A 127 -1.38 -12.11 -12.26
C GLN A 127 -2.08 -12.85 -13.40
N ASP A 128 -2.19 -12.24 -14.58
CA ASP A 128 -2.77 -12.89 -15.77
C ASP A 128 -1.94 -14.12 -16.19
N ALA A 129 -0.62 -14.05 -15.98
CA ALA A 129 0.30 -15.16 -16.18
C ALA A 129 0.30 -16.18 -15.01
N GLY A 130 -0.71 -16.17 -14.15
CA GLY A 130 -0.94 -17.17 -13.10
C GLY A 130 -0.29 -16.90 -11.74
N ARG A 131 0.40 -15.77 -11.56
CA ARG A 131 1.05 -15.40 -10.28
C ARG A 131 0.12 -14.57 -9.42
N SER A 132 -1.04 -15.13 -9.07
CA SER A 132 -2.13 -14.43 -8.37
C SER A 132 -1.76 -13.87 -6.98
N PHE A 133 -0.63 -14.31 -6.41
CA PHE A 133 -0.10 -13.81 -5.14
C PHE A 133 0.60 -12.46 -5.26
N ILE A 134 0.98 -12.01 -6.46
CA ILE A 134 1.63 -10.72 -6.67
C ILE A 134 0.56 -9.63 -6.63
N ARG A 135 0.59 -8.77 -5.61
CA ARG A 135 -0.46 -7.76 -5.36
C ARG A 135 0.12 -6.37 -5.23
N THR A 136 1.42 -6.25 -5.03
CA THR A 136 2.13 -4.99 -5.04
C THR A 136 3.39 -5.13 -5.88
N TRP A 137 3.68 -4.11 -6.68
CA TRP A 137 4.92 -3.99 -7.42
C TRP A 137 5.47 -2.58 -7.25
N LEU A 138 6.79 -2.44 -7.21
CA LEU A 138 7.49 -1.18 -7.16
C LEU A 138 8.30 -0.96 -8.44
N ARG A 139 8.28 0.27 -8.94
CA ARG A 139 9.19 0.76 -9.98
C ARG A 139 9.90 2.03 -9.54
N ILE A 140 11.20 2.08 -9.80
CA ILE A 140 12.01 3.29 -9.59
C ILE A 140 12.28 3.92 -10.94
N HIS A 141 11.80 5.14 -11.14
CA HIS A 141 12.08 5.85 -12.37
C HIS A 141 13.56 6.27 -12.41
N PRO A 142 14.25 6.22 -13.57
CA PRO A 142 15.67 6.56 -13.68
C PRO A 142 16.06 7.99 -13.25
N ASP A 143 15.09 8.91 -13.14
CA ASP A 143 15.32 10.29 -12.70
C ASP A 143 15.14 10.50 -11.18
N ALA A 144 14.73 9.46 -10.44
CA ALA A 144 14.28 9.59 -9.05
C ALA A 144 15.39 10.13 -8.13
N VAL A 145 16.65 9.76 -8.37
CA VAL A 145 17.85 10.32 -7.72
C VAL A 145 19.04 10.10 -8.66
N GLY A 146 20.05 10.98 -8.65
CA GLY A 146 21.21 10.97 -9.56
C GLY A 146 22.21 9.80 -9.43
N GLY A 147 21.75 8.60 -9.07
CA GLY A 147 22.54 7.37 -9.06
C GLY A 147 22.68 6.74 -10.44
N SER A 148 23.60 5.78 -10.57
CA SER A 148 23.78 5.07 -11.83
C SER A 148 22.60 4.10 -12.08
N GLY A 149 22.08 4.02 -13.31
CA GLY A 149 20.89 3.22 -13.64
C GLY A 149 20.95 1.74 -13.20
N GLY A 150 22.15 1.18 -13.00
CA GLY A 150 22.34 -0.19 -12.53
C GLY A 150 22.00 -0.43 -11.06
N GLU A 151 22.33 0.52 -10.18
CA GLU A 151 22.09 0.40 -8.73
C GLU A 151 20.59 0.44 -8.40
N TRP A 152 19.82 1.24 -9.15
CA TRP A 152 18.36 1.32 -9.03
C TRP A 152 17.67 0.01 -9.41
N GLY A 153 18.17 -0.67 -10.44
CA GLY A 153 17.63 -1.95 -10.89
C GLY A 153 17.81 -3.06 -9.85
N GLU A 154 18.96 -3.11 -9.18
CA GLU A 154 19.21 -4.06 -8.09
C GLU A 154 18.30 -3.77 -6.89
N CYS A 155 18.23 -2.51 -6.46
CA CYS A 155 17.36 -2.09 -5.36
C CYS A 155 15.88 -2.44 -5.65
N GLU A 156 15.40 -2.13 -6.85
CA GLU A 156 14.05 -2.48 -7.29
C GLU A 156 13.81 -4.01 -7.25
N GLY A 157 14.78 -4.80 -7.71
CA GLY A 157 14.72 -6.27 -7.67
C GLY A 157 14.63 -6.82 -6.25
N VAL A 158 15.41 -6.27 -5.32
CA VAL A 158 15.39 -6.65 -3.91
C VAL A 158 14.05 -6.30 -3.27
N VAL A 159 13.55 -5.07 -3.44
CA VAL A 159 12.27 -4.65 -2.87
C VAL A 159 11.12 -5.50 -3.41
N ASN A 160 11.07 -5.73 -4.72
CA ASN A 160 10.02 -6.56 -5.32
C ASN A 160 10.08 -8.03 -4.86
N SER A 161 11.29 -8.56 -4.60
CA SER A 161 11.43 -9.91 -4.04
C SER A 161 10.81 -10.01 -2.65
N VAL A 162 10.99 -9.01 -1.80
CA VAL A 162 10.36 -8.92 -0.48
C VAL A 162 8.84 -8.73 -0.61
N LEU A 163 8.38 -7.87 -1.52
CA LEU A 163 6.94 -7.65 -1.76
C LEU A 163 6.22 -8.95 -2.16
N ILE A 164 6.83 -9.77 -3.02
CA ILE A 164 6.28 -11.08 -3.40
C ILE A 164 6.08 -11.97 -2.18
N LEU A 165 7.09 -12.09 -1.31
CA LEU A 165 7.02 -12.92 -0.12
C LEU A 165 6.03 -12.35 0.92
N ARG A 166 5.99 -11.02 1.06
CA ARG A 166 5.04 -10.31 1.92
C ARG A 166 3.61 -10.59 1.48
N ASP A 167 3.30 -10.39 0.22
CA ASP A 167 1.95 -10.59 -0.31
C ASP A 167 1.56 -12.07 -0.15
N GLN A 168 2.43 -13.00 -0.53
CA GLN A 168 2.16 -14.43 -0.33
C GLN A 168 1.88 -14.76 1.14
N THR A 169 2.61 -14.18 2.08
CA THR A 169 2.40 -14.40 3.53
C THR A 169 1.04 -13.85 3.98
N VAL A 170 0.72 -12.62 3.62
CA VAL A 170 -0.55 -11.97 3.97
C VAL A 170 -1.75 -12.76 3.45
N PHE A 171 -1.69 -13.24 2.21
CA PHE A 171 -2.79 -14.00 1.60
C PHE A 171 -2.88 -15.46 2.07
N ARG A 172 -1.91 -15.95 2.86
CA ARG A 172 -1.99 -17.25 3.54
C ARG A 172 -2.60 -17.17 4.94
N PHE A 173 -2.72 -15.97 5.50
CA PHE A 173 -3.39 -15.78 6.78
C PHE A 173 -4.90 -16.00 6.64
N GLN A 174 -5.47 -16.64 7.65
CA GLN A 174 -6.93 -16.65 7.82
C GLN A 174 -7.44 -15.22 8.07
N PRO A 175 -8.71 -14.93 7.79
CA PRO A 175 -9.27 -13.58 7.97
C PRO A 175 -9.06 -12.99 9.36
N ARG A 176 -9.22 -13.82 10.40
CA ARG A 176 -8.95 -13.40 11.78
C ARG A 176 -7.48 -13.06 12.00
N GLN A 177 -6.57 -13.87 11.47
CA GLN A 177 -5.12 -13.62 11.58
C GLN A 177 -4.73 -12.31 10.88
N ARG A 178 -5.32 -12.00 9.71
CA ARG A 178 -5.11 -10.71 9.04
C ARG A 178 -5.55 -9.53 9.91
N ARG A 179 -6.73 -9.62 10.55
CA ARG A 179 -7.21 -8.56 11.46
C ARG A 179 -6.37 -8.43 12.74
N ILE A 180 -5.95 -9.55 13.33
CA ILE A 180 -5.01 -9.54 14.47
C ILE A 180 -3.71 -8.84 14.06
N MET A 181 -3.14 -9.22 12.92
CA MET A 181 -1.90 -8.63 12.41
C MET A 181 -2.06 -7.13 12.14
N ALA A 182 -3.16 -6.71 11.50
CA ALA A 182 -3.45 -5.30 11.27
C ALA A 182 -3.50 -4.52 12.59
N GLY A 183 -4.20 -5.04 13.60
CA GLY A 183 -4.25 -4.42 14.92
C GLY A 183 -2.87 -4.24 15.55
N LEU A 184 -2.03 -5.27 15.49
CA LEU A 184 -0.66 -5.22 16.02
C LEU A 184 0.19 -4.17 15.31
N LEU A 185 0.15 -4.10 13.98
CA LEU A 185 0.90 -3.11 13.19
C LEU A 185 0.41 -1.67 13.37
N MET A 186 -0.85 -1.50 13.77
CA MET A 186 -1.45 -0.21 14.07
C MET A 186 -1.36 0.18 15.56
N GLY A 187 -0.61 -0.59 16.37
CA GLY A 187 -0.39 -0.28 17.77
C GLY A 187 -1.56 -0.60 18.72
N VAL A 188 -2.58 -1.32 18.25
CA VAL A 188 -3.69 -1.79 19.10
C VAL A 188 -3.15 -2.81 20.09
N THR A 189 -3.54 -2.71 21.36
CA THR A 189 -3.01 -3.61 22.38
C THR A 189 -3.51 -5.05 22.17
N GLN A 190 -2.71 -6.05 22.57
CA GLN A 190 -3.11 -7.46 22.45
C GLN A 190 -4.42 -7.76 23.20
N VAL A 191 -4.69 -7.05 24.30
CA VAL A 191 -5.91 -7.18 25.11
C VAL A 191 -7.12 -6.69 24.32
N GLU A 192 -7.01 -5.54 23.67
CA GLU A 192 -8.09 -4.98 22.85
C GLU A 192 -8.35 -5.84 21.61
N ILE A 193 -7.29 -6.31 20.93
CA ILE A 193 -7.40 -7.23 19.79
C ILE A 193 -8.10 -8.52 20.23
N ALA A 194 -7.70 -9.10 21.36
CA ALA A 194 -8.30 -10.31 21.90
C ALA A 194 -9.80 -10.15 22.17
N ARG A 195 -10.19 -9.00 22.73
CA ARG A 195 -11.60 -8.64 22.95
C ARG A 195 -12.37 -8.50 21.65
N GLN A 196 -11.82 -7.79 20.66
CA GLN A 196 -12.46 -7.57 19.35
C GLN A 196 -12.64 -8.88 18.58
N GLU A 197 -11.61 -9.72 18.54
CA GLU A 197 -11.61 -10.99 17.80
C GLU A 197 -12.19 -12.17 18.57
N LYS A 198 -12.63 -11.94 19.82
CA LYS A 198 -13.22 -12.93 20.72
C LYS A 198 -12.30 -14.15 20.93
N VAL A 199 -11.03 -13.87 21.23
CA VAL A 199 -9.99 -14.86 21.53
C VAL A 199 -9.28 -14.48 22.85
N SER A 200 -8.38 -15.34 23.34
CA SER A 200 -7.55 -14.99 24.48
C SER A 200 -6.39 -14.08 24.07
N GLN A 201 -5.92 -13.23 25.00
CA GLN A 201 -4.67 -12.47 24.79
C GLN A 201 -3.49 -13.41 24.51
N GLN A 202 -3.46 -14.57 25.15
CA GLN A 202 -2.44 -15.59 24.89
C GLN A 202 -2.43 -16.05 23.43
N ALA A 203 -3.60 -16.27 22.82
CA ALA A 203 -3.68 -16.64 21.41
C ALA A 203 -3.14 -15.53 20.48
N VAL A 204 -3.38 -14.25 20.82
CA VAL A 204 -2.79 -13.11 20.10
C VAL A 204 -1.27 -13.09 20.23
N SER A 205 -0.75 -13.30 21.45
CA SER A 205 0.69 -13.37 21.71
C SER A 205 1.37 -14.55 21.00
N GLU A 206 0.75 -15.72 20.99
CA GLU A 206 1.24 -16.91 20.28
C GLU A 206 1.27 -16.67 18.77
N PHE A 207 0.23 -16.04 18.21
CA PHE A 207 0.23 -15.64 16.80
C PHE A 207 1.37 -14.67 16.49
N ALA A 208 1.54 -13.61 17.29
CA ALA A 208 2.59 -12.60 17.10
C ALA A 208 4.01 -13.20 17.16
N ARG A 209 4.22 -14.22 18.00
CA ARG A 209 5.51 -14.93 18.13
C ARG A 209 5.72 -16.03 17.09
N SER A 210 4.69 -16.41 16.33
CA SER A 210 4.75 -17.49 15.34
C SER A 210 4.42 -16.97 13.95
N ALA A 211 3.21 -17.19 13.44
CA ALA A 211 2.82 -16.86 12.08
C ALA A 211 2.93 -15.36 11.76
N GLY A 212 2.73 -14.47 12.74
CA GLY A 212 2.83 -13.03 12.58
C GLY A 212 4.24 -12.46 12.76
N SER A 213 5.22 -13.23 13.25
CA SER A 213 6.51 -12.70 13.69
C SER A 213 7.31 -12.06 12.54
N SER A 214 7.31 -12.69 11.37
CA SER A 214 8.02 -12.20 10.18
C SER A 214 7.56 -10.80 9.76
N LEU A 215 6.25 -10.54 9.75
CA LEU A 215 5.71 -9.22 9.38
C LEU A 215 6.00 -8.16 10.45
N LEU A 216 6.06 -8.54 11.73
CA LEU A 216 6.46 -7.63 12.80
C LEU A 216 7.94 -7.23 12.67
N GLU A 217 8.82 -8.18 12.33
CA GLU A 217 10.24 -7.87 12.11
C GLU A 217 10.45 -6.99 10.87
N VAL A 218 9.72 -7.27 9.78
CA VAL A 218 9.73 -6.40 8.59
C VAL A 218 9.28 -4.99 8.95
N GLN A 219 8.20 -4.83 9.72
CA GLN A 219 7.72 -3.51 10.12
C GLN A 219 8.77 -2.74 10.94
N LYS A 220 9.43 -3.38 11.92
CA LYS A 220 10.49 -2.74 12.71
C LYS A 220 11.63 -2.20 11.85
N LEU A 221 12.03 -2.95 10.82
CA LEU A 221 13.05 -2.50 9.88
C LEU A 221 12.58 -1.28 9.09
N LEU A 222 11.32 -1.28 8.62
CA LEU A 222 10.74 -0.13 7.92
C LEU A 222 10.63 1.10 8.82
N ASP A 223 10.22 0.93 10.09
CA ASP A 223 10.12 2.03 11.06
C ASP A 223 11.50 2.65 11.34
N GLY A 224 12.57 1.84 11.37
CA GLY A 224 13.94 2.31 11.51
C GLY A 224 14.39 3.19 10.34
N LEU A 225 13.99 2.85 9.11
CA LEU A 225 14.33 3.64 7.91
C LEU A 225 13.64 5.01 7.89
N SER A 226 12.47 5.16 8.52
CA SER A 226 11.78 6.45 8.64
C SER A 226 12.44 7.37 9.66
N GLY A 227 13.16 6.84 10.65
CA GLY A 227 13.76 7.60 11.76
C GLY A 227 15.16 8.16 11.48
N GLU A 228 15.89 7.64 10.49
CA GLU A 228 17.26 8.06 10.17
C GLU A 228 17.33 9.40 9.40
N GLY A 229 16.20 10.02 9.06
CA GLY A 229 16.14 11.28 8.29
C GLY A 229 16.11 12.58 9.10
N GLU A 230 16.04 12.53 10.44
CA GLU A 230 15.92 13.73 11.30
C GLU A 230 17.25 14.18 11.94
N GLY A 231 18.39 13.61 11.53
CA GLY A 231 19.68 13.82 12.21
C GLY A 231 20.89 13.90 11.30
N GLU A 232 20.88 14.78 10.30
CA GLU A 232 22.10 15.36 9.68
C GLU A 232 21.93 16.86 9.41
#